data_AF-A0A4Q6IBN5-F1
#
_entry.id   AF-A0A4Q6IBN5-F1
#
_cell.length_a   1.000
_cell.length_b   1.000
_cell.length_c   1.000
_cell.angle_alpha   90.00
_cell.angle_beta   90.00
_cell.angle_gamma   90.00
#
_symmetry.space_group_name_H-M   'P 1'
#
loop_
_entity.id
_entity.type
_entity.pdbx_description
1 polymer ?
#
loop_
_entity_poly.entity_id
_entity_poly.type
_entity_poly.pdbx_seq_one_letter_code
_entity_poly.pdbx_strand_id
1 'polypeptide(L)' 'MSSDEENVTIVYCNGEGDDAGYIEHPKVYLIVKIGEEVSCPYCSKVFTFNAHD' A
#
# COMPACT_ATOMS: atom_id res chain seq x y z
N MET A 1 -24.16 1.09 18.07
CA MET A 1 -22.90 0.40 17.74
C MET A 1 -22.21 1.29 16.74
N SER A 2 -21.02 1.77 17.08
CA SER A 2 -20.27 2.76 16.31
C SER A 2 -19.97 2.21 14.91
N SER A 3 -20.51 2.87 13.89
CA SER A 3 -20.13 2.62 12.51
C SER A 3 -18.83 3.40 12.28
N ASP A 4 -17.73 2.87 12.81
CA ASP A 4 -16.40 3.21 12.31
C ASP A 4 -16.33 2.65 10.90
N GLU A 5 -16.88 3.40 9.94
CA GLU A 5 -16.56 3.28 8.52
C GLU A 5 -15.07 3.62 8.43
N GLU A 6 -14.24 2.63 8.77
CA GLU A 6 -12.81 2.73 8.64
C GLU A 6 -12.56 3.01 7.17
N ASN A 7 -12.07 4.21 6.92
CA ASN A 7 -11.70 4.75 5.63
C ASN A 7 -10.46 4.00 5.11
N VAL A 8 -10.60 2.68 4.90
CA VAL A 8 -9.55 1.76 4.47
C VAL A 8 -9.69 1.48 2.99
N THR A 9 -8.57 1.57 2.28
CA THR A 9 -8.45 1.10 0.90
C THR A 9 -7.49 -0.07 0.84
N ILE A 10 -7.68 -0.93 -0.17
CA ILE A 10 -6.80 -2.05 -0.44
C ILE A 10 -5.95 -1.68 -1.65
N VAL A 11 -4.66 -1.50 -1.43
CA VAL A 11 -3.69 -1.35 -2.52
C VAL A 11 -2.95 -2.67 -2.72
N TYR A 12 -2.37 -2.84 -3.89
CA TYR A 12 -1.52 -3.99 -4.17
C TYR A 12 -0.15 -3.54 -4.62
N CYS A 13 0.87 -4.28 -4.21
CA CYS A 13 2.24 -4.11 -4.69
C CYS A 13 2.61 -5.35 -5.51
N ASN A 14 2.86 -5.16 -6.81
CA ASN A 14 3.16 -6.24 -7.75
C ASN A 14 4.59 -6.79 -7.63
N GLY A 15 5.45 -6.12 -6.85
CA GLY A 15 6.87 -6.43 -6.85
C GLY A 15 7.51 -6.27 -8.23
N GLU A 16 6.92 -5.49 -9.13
CA GLU A 16 7.58 -4.99 -10.33
C GLU A 16 8.76 -4.16 -9.85
N GLY A 17 9.92 -4.83 -9.79
CA GLY A 17 11.17 -4.26 -9.40
C GLY A 17 11.53 -3.15 -10.36
N ASP A 18 11.99 -2.03 -9.81
CA ASP A 18 12.77 -1.10 -10.62
C ASP A 18 14.08 -1.83 -10.96
N ASP A 19 14.50 -1.82 -12.23
CA ASP A 19 15.73 -2.45 -12.75
C ASP A 19 16.98 -2.12 -11.89
N ALA A 20 16.93 -1.04 -11.12
CA ALA A 20 17.96 -0.60 -10.20
C ALA A 20 18.08 -1.42 -8.88
N GLY A 21 17.05 -2.18 -8.49
CA GLY A 21 16.94 -2.73 -7.13
C GLY A 21 16.98 -4.26 -6.98
N TYR A 22 16.69 -5.06 -8.02
CA TYR A 22 16.52 -6.53 -7.91
C TYR A 22 15.64 -6.98 -6.73
N ILE A 23 14.61 -6.19 -6.40
CA ILE A 23 13.63 -6.55 -5.36
C ILE A 23 12.36 -7.03 -6.02
N GLU A 24 12.35 -8.30 -6.42
CA GLU A 24 11.17 -8.99 -6.95
C GLU A 24 10.45 -9.71 -5.82
N HIS A 25 9.17 -9.40 -5.61
CA HIS A 25 8.34 -10.10 -4.63
C HIS A 25 6.97 -10.44 -5.23
N PRO A 26 6.29 -11.50 -4.77
CA PRO A 26 4.95 -11.82 -5.24
C PRO A 26 3.98 -10.68 -4.95
N LYS A 27 2.87 -10.63 -5.70
CA LYS A 27 1.80 -9.65 -5.49
C LYS A 27 1.30 -9.73 -4.05
N VAL A 28 1.45 -8.64 -3.29
CA VAL A 28 0.94 -8.51 -1.93
C VAL A 28 -0.12 -7.42 -1.86
N TYR A 29 -1.11 -7.65 -0.99
CA TYR A 29 -2.19 -6.70 -0.72
C TYR A 29 -1.91 -6.01 0.61
N LEU A 30 -1.99 -4.69 0.61
CA LEU A 30 -1.73 -3.83 1.76
C LEU A 30 -3.01 -3.05 2.05
N ILE A 31 -3.40 -3.02 3.32
CA ILE A 31 -4.53 -2.22 3.79
C ILE A 31 -3.98 -0.86 4.18
N VAL A 32 -4.50 0.20 3.57
CA VAL A 32 -4.05 1.58 3.79
C VAL A 32 -5.23 2.38 4.29
N LYS A 33 -5.08 3.11 5.40
CA LYS A 33 -6.10 4.05 5.87
C LYS A 33 -5.93 5.41 5.19
N ILE A 34 -7.02 6.13 5.00
CA ILE A 34 -6.99 7.51 4.49
C ILE A 34 -6.09 8.35 5.40
N GLY A 35 -5.06 8.97 4.81
CA GLY A 35 -4.09 9.80 5.51
C GLY A 35 -2.96 9.02 6.22
N GLU A 36 -2.91 7.68 6.07
CA GLU A 36 -1.77 6.87 6.50
C GLU A 36 -0.87 6.48 5.32
N GLU A 37 0.42 6.38 5.62
CA GLU A 37 1.45 5.89 4.69
C GLU A 37 1.80 4.44 5.06
N VAL A 38 1.71 3.53 4.10
CA VAL A 38 2.03 2.12 4.30
C VAL A 38 3.19 1.75 3.39
N SER A 39 4.26 1.22 3.98
CA SER A 39 5.41 0.70 3.23
C SER A 39 5.24 -0.79 2.93
N CYS A 40 5.54 -1.18 1.71
CA CYS A 40 5.64 -2.60 1.37
C CYS A 40 6.85 -3.21 2.10
N PRO A 41 6.69 -4.30 2.86
CA PRO A 41 7.79 -4.90 3.64
C PRO A 41 8.87 -5.56 2.78
N TYR A 42 8.63 -5.70 1.47
CA TYR A 42 9.54 -6.34 0.54
C TYR A 42 10.40 -5.34 -0.22
N CYS A 43 9.77 -4.38 -0.91
CA CYS A 43 10.44 -3.39 -1.75
C CYS A 43 10.54 -2.00 -1.15
N SER A 44 10.04 -1.80 0.08
CA SER A 44 9.99 -0.50 0.76
C SER A 44 9.24 0.58 -0.04
N LYS A 45 8.46 0.21 -1.07
CA LYS A 45 7.58 1.14 -1.79
C LYS A 45 6.54 1.68 -0.82
N VAL A 46 6.44 3.00 -0.71
CA VAL A 46 5.45 3.69 0.13
C VAL A 46 4.17 3.90 -0.69
N PHE A 47 3.05 3.50 -0.11
CA PHE A 47 1.71 3.70 -0.63
C PHE A 47 0.98 4.67 0.29
N THR A 48 0.49 5.76 -0.28
CA THR A 48 -0.27 6.77 0.46
C THR A 48 -1.63 6.92 -0.20
N PHE A 49 -2.69 6.78 0.58
CA PHE A 49 -4.04 7.03 0.09
C PHE A 49 -4.54 8.36 0.65
N ASN A 50 -4.47 9.38 -0.20
CA ASN A 50 -5.10 10.66 0.07
C ASN A 50 -6.50 10.64 -0.53
N ALA A 51 -7.52 10.83 0.32
CA ALA A 51 -8.89 11.07 -0.12
C ALA A 51 -9.01 12.48 -0.71
N HIS A 52 -8.36 12.73 -1.85
CA HIS A 52 -8.53 13.97 -2.60
C HIS A 52 -8.20 13.77 -4.08
N ASP A 53 -9.15 13.20 -4.84
CA ASP A 53 -9.77 13.76 -6.06
C ASP A 53 -10.85 12.78 -6.57
#